data_AF-A0A2H3AQR1-F1
#
_entry.id   AF-A0A2H3AQR1-F1
#
_cell.length_a   1.000
_cell.length_b   1.000
_cell.length_c   1.000
_cell.angle_alpha   90.00
_cell.angle_beta   90.00
_cell.angle_gamma   90.00
#
_symmetry.space_group_name_H-M   'P 1'
#
loop_
_entity.id
_entity.type
_entity.pdbx_description
1 polymer ?
#
loop_
_entity_poly.entity_id
_entity_poly.type
_entity_poly.pdbx_seq_one_letter_code
_entity_poly.pdbx_strand_id
1 'polypeptide(L)'
;NSNLKHLSLDDDTFENFSGTIRDTPYIEGSCVTDPCWYYVPDATGKEVNILDLCPETATNIVAKTINTRTETGSVVDVMCDPTTVTNDVGFKCWDGAYIPTTAGL
;
A
#
# COMPACT_ATOMS: atom_id res chain seq x y z
N ASN A 1 -31.40 -2.05 -10.47
CA ASN A 1 -30.59 -3.16 -9.90
C ASN A 1 -29.18 -3.10 -10.43
N SER A 2 -28.35 -2.22 -9.89
CA SER A 2 -26.90 -2.25 -10.09
C SER A 2 -26.31 -3.13 -8.99
N ASN A 3 -25.88 -4.34 -9.36
CA ASN A 3 -25.02 -5.17 -8.51
C ASN A 3 -23.67 -4.45 -8.40
N LEU A 4 -23.52 -3.55 -7.43
CA LEU A 4 -22.21 -3.09 -6.98
C LEU A 4 -21.57 -4.29 -6.28
N LYS A 5 -20.59 -4.93 -6.93
CA LYS A 5 -19.70 -5.86 -6.23
C LYS A 5 -18.83 -5.01 -5.31
N HIS A 6 -19.19 -4.96 -4.03
CA HIS A 6 -18.38 -4.36 -2.99
C HIS A 6 -17.34 -5.40 -2.58
N LEU A 7 -16.05 -5.12 -2.80
CA LEU A 7 -14.96 -5.87 -2.18
C LEU A 7 -14.84 -5.31 -0.76
N SER A 8 -15.15 -6.15 0.23
CA SER A 8 -14.85 -5.86 1.64
C SER A 8 -13.58 -6.60 2.02
N LEU A 9 -12.65 -5.91 2.67
CA LEU A 9 -11.46 -6.50 3.28
C LEU A 9 -11.62 -6.38 4.80
N ASP A 10 -11.90 -7.49 5.46
CA ASP A 10 -12.21 -7.50 6.89
C ASP A 10 -11.28 -8.48 7.62
N ASP A 11 -10.65 -8.01 8.69
CA ASP A 11 -9.79 -8.81 9.57
C ASP A 11 -8.56 -9.44 8.88
N ASP A 12 -8.02 -8.77 7.86
CA ASP A 12 -6.85 -9.24 7.11
C ASP A 12 -5.53 -8.74 7.71
N THR A 13 -4.55 -9.63 7.82
CA THR A 13 -3.17 -9.28 8.22
C THR A 13 -2.17 -9.68 7.14
N PHE A 14 -1.41 -8.71 6.65
CA PHE A 14 -0.29 -8.91 5.74
C PHE A 14 1.00 -8.94 6.57
N GLU A 15 1.51 -10.15 6.86
CA GLU A 15 2.65 -10.31 7.77
C GLU A 15 3.90 -10.89 7.09
N ASN A 16 5.08 -10.50 7.57
CA ASN A 16 6.37 -11.10 7.24
C ASN A 16 6.80 -10.93 5.77
N PHE A 17 6.39 -9.83 5.15
CA PHE A 17 6.86 -9.48 3.81
C PHE A 17 8.26 -8.92 3.87
N SER A 18 9.15 -9.44 3.02
CA SER A 18 10.50 -8.91 2.86
C SER A 18 10.91 -8.90 1.40
N GLY A 19 11.71 -7.92 1.01
CA GLY A 19 12.06 -7.75 -0.39
C GLY A 19 12.91 -6.54 -0.69
N THR A 20 13.31 -6.42 -1.96
CA THR A 20 14.00 -5.24 -2.50
C THR A 20 13.15 -4.66 -3.62
N ILE A 21 12.82 -3.37 -3.52
CA ILE A 21 12.04 -2.62 -4.52
C ILE A 21 13.02 -2.09 -5.57
N ARG A 22 12.77 -2.42 -6.84
CA ARG A 22 13.48 -1.81 -7.97
C ARG A 22 12.95 -0.39 -8.19
N ASP A 23 13.70 0.60 -7.70
CA ASP A 23 13.33 2.02 -7.81
C ASP A 23 14.09 2.74 -8.95
N THR A 24 15.01 2.07 -9.65
CA THR A 24 15.74 2.67 -10.79
C THR A 24 16.04 1.68 -11.94
N PRO A 25 15.58 1.93 -13.18
CA PRO A 25 14.49 2.85 -13.48
C PRO A 25 13.21 2.34 -12.81
N TYR A 26 12.40 3.26 -12.28
CA TYR A 26 11.02 2.93 -11.95
C TYR A 26 10.29 2.58 -13.24
N ILE A 27 9.75 1.36 -13.29
CA ILE A 27 8.89 0.87 -14.36
C ILE A 27 7.68 0.27 -13.68
N GLU A 28 6.53 0.89 -13.87
CA GLU A 28 5.27 0.36 -13.38
C GLU A 28 4.97 -0.97 -14.12
N GLY A 29 4.83 -2.04 -13.33
CA GLY A 29 5.19 -3.40 -13.74
C GLY A 29 4.40 -4.04 -14.87
N SER A 30 3.32 -3.46 -15.39
CA SER A 30 2.70 -3.88 -16.66
C SER A 30 1.56 -2.96 -17.09
N CYS A 31 1.85 -1.94 -17.90
CA CYS A 31 0.80 -1.31 -18.71
C CYS A 31 0.39 -2.28 -19.83
N VAL A 32 -0.55 -3.18 -19.54
CA VAL A 32 -1.08 -4.11 -20.54
C VAL A 32 -2.08 -3.41 -21.49
N THR A 33 -2.74 -2.34 -21.05
CA THR A 33 -3.74 -1.56 -21.80
C THR A 33 -3.62 -0.05 -21.52
N ASP A 34 -4.34 0.77 -22.29
CA ASP A 34 -4.50 2.22 -22.09
C ASP A 34 -5.98 2.56 -21.82
N PRO A 35 -6.37 3.01 -20.60
CA PRO A 35 -5.50 3.33 -19.46
C PRO A 35 -4.91 2.07 -18.78
N CYS A 36 -3.78 2.25 -18.11
CA CYS A 36 -3.06 1.18 -17.42
C CYS A 36 -3.81 0.72 -16.16
N TRP A 37 -3.90 -0.59 -15.97
CA TRP A 37 -4.68 -1.18 -14.88
C TRP A 37 -4.03 -1.04 -13.50
N TYR A 38 -2.71 -0.86 -13.45
CA TYR A 38 -1.93 -0.75 -12.22
C TYR A 38 -1.37 0.65 -12.01
N TYR A 39 -1.89 1.64 -12.73
CA TYR A 39 -1.48 3.02 -12.56
C TYR A 39 -2.04 3.56 -11.26
N VAL A 40 -1.12 3.90 -10.35
CA VAL A 40 -1.46 4.64 -9.14
C VAL A 40 -0.96 6.08 -9.32
N PRO A 41 -1.86 7.07 -9.38
CA PRO A 41 -1.46 8.46 -9.47
C PRO A 41 -0.46 8.84 -8.38
N ASP A 42 0.59 9.56 -8.73
CA ASP A 42 1.63 10.08 -7.83
C ASP A 42 2.55 9.03 -7.17
N ALA A 43 2.43 7.74 -7.51
CA ALA A 43 3.39 6.73 -7.09
C ALA A 43 4.80 7.02 -7.64
N THR A 44 5.82 6.80 -6.80
CA THR A 44 7.21 7.12 -7.10
C THR A 44 8.05 5.89 -7.47
N GLY A 45 7.52 4.69 -7.23
CA GLY A 45 8.25 3.43 -7.38
C GLY A 45 9.00 3.00 -6.12
N LYS A 46 8.72 3.63 -4.98
CA LYS A 46 9.37 3.35 -3.69
C LYS A 46 8.38 2.87 -2.64
N GLU A 47 7.11 2.77 -3.00
CA GLU A 47 6.02 2.44 -2.10
C GLU A 47 6.08 0.97 -1.71
N VAL A 48 6.24 0.70 -0.42
CA VAL A 48 6.15 -0.66 0.12
C VAL A 48 4.70 -1.08 0.37
N ASN A 49 3.84 -0.14 0.74
CA ASN A 49 2.41 -0.35 0.95
C ASN A 49 1.64 0.77 0.27
N ILE A 50 0.65 0.40 -0.55
CA ILE A 50 -0.34 1.32 -1.12
C ILE A 50 -1.71 0.81 -0.66
N LEU A 51 -2.42 1.61 0.13
CA LEU A 51 -3.78 1.34 0.56
C LEU A 51 -4.73 2.30 -0.19
N ASP A 52 -5.07 1.93 -1.43
CA ASP A 52 -6.10 2.59 -2.23
C ASP A 52 -7.47 1.97 -1.91
N LEU A 53 -8.13 2.56 -0.91
CA LEU A 53 -9.35 2.03 -0.31
C LEU A 53 -10.49 3.03 -0.46
N CYS A 54 -11.70 2.53 -0.66
CA CYS A 54 -12.88 3.35 -0.48
C CYS A 54 -13.23 3.42 1.02
N PRO A 55 -13.86 4.52 1.49
CA PRO A 55 -14.42 4.54 2.83
C PRO A 55 -15.36 3.34 3.04
N GLU A 56 -15.30 2.73 4.22
CA GLU A 56 -16.16 1.62 4.64
C GLU A 56 -15.97 0.29 3.85
N THR A 57 -14.95 0.17 3.00
CA THR A 57 -14.63 -1.13 2.32
C THR A 57 -13.57 -1.96 3.03
N ALA A 58 -12.93 -1.42 4.08
CA ALA A 58 -11.88 -2.12 4.78
C ALA A 58 -11.96 -1.90 6.30
N THR A 59 -11.95 -3.00 7.05
CA THR A 59 -11.99 -2.98 8.51
C THR A 59 -10.89 -3.87 9.06
N ASN A 60 -10.16 -3.37 10.06
CA ASN A 60 -9.16 -4.14 10.80
C ASN A 60 -8.08 -4.78 9.91
N ILE A 61 -7.61 -4.03 8.91
CA ILE A 61 -6.47 -4.43 8.08
C ILE A 61 -5.17 -4.01 8.74
N VAL A 62 -4.16 -4.89 8.74
CA VAL A 62 -2.85 -4.61 9.35
C VAL A 62 -1.71 -5.11 8.47
N ALA A 63 -0.72 -4.27 8.20
CA ALA A 63 0.56 -4.63 7.61
C ALA A 63 1.62 -4.73 8.71
N LYS A 64 2.15 -5.93 8.93
CA LYS A 64 3.01 -6.23 10.09
C LYS A 64 4.31 -6.92 9.68
N THR A 65 5.40 -6.59 10.37
CA THR A 65 6.72 -7.17 10.09
C THR A 65 7.13 -6.99 8.61
N ILE A 66 6.96 -5.75 8.10
CA ILE A 66 7.30 -5.39 6.73
C ILE A 66 8.76 -4.95 6.68
N ASN A 67 9.59 -5.74 6.00
CA ASN A 67 11.05 -5.58 5.96
C ASN A 67 11.54 -5.39 4.53
N THR A 68 11.41 -4.19 4.00
CA THR A 68 11.80 -3.88 2.62
C THR A 68 12.87 -2.79 2.55
N ARG A 69 13.54 -2.73 1.40
CA ARG A 69 14.48 -1.68 1.04
C ARG A 69 14.36 -1.40 -0.46
N THR A 70 14.81 -0.25 -0.90
CA THR A 70 15.01 0.02 -2.33
C THR A 70 16.36 -0.52 -2.80
N GLU A 71 16.52 -0.76 -4.12
CA GLU A 71 17.81 -1.14 -4.71
C GLU A 71 18.86 -0.04 -4.51
N THR A 72 18.46 1.23 -4.55
CA THR A 72 19.37 2.37 -4.31
C THR A 72 19.67 2.66 -2.83
N GLY A 73 18.93 2.06 -1.91
CA GLY A 73 19.00 2.39 -0.48
C GLY A 73 18.26 3.67 -0.09
N SER A 74 17.49 4.26 -1.01
CA SER A 74 16.46 5.27 -0.69
C SER A 74 15.47 4.75 0.36
N VAL A 75 14.91 5.68 1.13
CA VAL A 75 13.78 5.41 2.03
C VAL A 75 12.61 4.85 1.22
N VAL A 76 11.95 3.82 1.76
CA VAL A 76 10.71 3.28 1.21
C VAL A 76 9.53 4.14 1.67
N ASP A 77 8.58 4.35 0.77
CA ASP A 77 7.42 5.19 1.00
C ASP A 77 6.16 4.34 1.20
N VAL A 78 5.06 4.99 1.55
CA VAL A 78 3.71 4.46 1.58
C VAL A 78 2.76 5.46 0.96
N MET A 79 1.60 4.95 0.53
CA MET A 79 0.47 5.77 0.11
C MET A 79 -0.77 5.27 0.82
N CYS A 80 -1.48 6.17 1.50
CA CYS A 80 -2.64 5.81 2.31
C CYS A 80 -3.44 7.06 2.68
N ASP A 81 -4.74 7.03 2.42
CA ASP A 81 -5.67 8.05 2.88
C ASP A 81 -6.15 7.73 4.31
N PRO A 82 -5.80 8.54 5.33
CA PRO A 82 -6.20 8.27 6.71
C PRO A 82 -7.72 8.35 6.92
N THR A 83 -8.48 8.90 5.98
CA THR A 83 -9.95 8.98 6.06
C THR A 83 -10.66 7.69 5.63
N THR A 84 -9.95 6.75 5.00
CA THR A 84 -10.50 5.48 4.49
C THR A 84 -10.19 4.29 5.40
N VAL A 85 -9.36 4.49 6.43
CA VAL A 85 -8.98 3.47 7.42
C VAL A 85 -9.54 3.82 8.80
N THR A 86 -9.96 2.81 9.57
CA THR A 86 -10.59 2.98 10.88
C THR A 86 -9.74 2.50 12.06
N ASN A 87 -8.58 1.89 11.77
CA ASN A 87 -7.66 1.31 12.74
C ASN A 87 -6.20 1.69 12.44
N ASP A 88 -5.30 1.34 13.37
CA ASP A 88 -3.86 1.35 13.09
C ASP A 88 -3.53 0.25 12.09
N VAL A 89 -3.10 0.64 10.88
CA VAL A 89 -2.79 -0.28 9.77
C VAL A 89 -1.37 -0.87 9.85
N GLY A 90 -0.63 -0.60 10.94
CA GLY A 90 0.75 -1.07 11.13
C GLY A 90 1.83 -0.11 10.63
N PHE A 91 1.42 1.03 10.09
CA PHE A 91 2.31 2.14 9.74
C PHE A 91 1.54 3.46 9.76
N LYS A 92 2.25 4.58 9.75
CA LYS A 92 1.64 5.90 9.59
C LYS A 92 0.93 5.96 8.23
N CYS A 93 -0.40 6.03 8.23
CA CYS A 93 -1.20 6.19 7.01
C CYS A 93 -1.10 7.64 6.48
N TRP A 94 -0.35 7.82 5.39
CA TRP A 94 -0.13 9.07 4.66
C TRP A 94 0.61 8.77 3.35
N ASP A 95 0.82 9.80 2.53
CA ASP A 95 1.74 9.73 1.39
C ASP A 95 3.13 10.21 1.82
N GLY A 96 4.11 9.31 1.80
CA GLY A 96 5.50 9.60 2.16
C GLY A 96 6.19 8.45 2.89
N ALA A 97 7.26 8.76 3.62
CA ALA A 97 8.13 7.73 4.22
C ALA A 97 7.38 6.70 5.08
N TYR A 98 7.73 5.42 4.91
CA TYR A 98 7.26 4.33 5.77
C TYR A 98 7.76 4.53 7.19
N ILE A 99 6.81 4.62 8.13
CA ILE A 99 7.08 4.73 9.56
C ILE A 99 6.22 3.66 10.25
N PRO A 100 6.81 2.56 10.76
CA PRO A 100 6.05 1.53 11.43
C PRO A 100 5.44 2.06 12.72
N THR A 101 4.21 1.66 13.01
CA THR A 101 3.51 1.89 14.28
C THR A 101 3.61 0.67 15.17
N THR A 102 3.09 0.73 16.40
CA THR A 102 3.09 -0.42 17.31
C THR A 102 2.35 -1.64 16.74
N ALA A 103 1.28 -1.46 15.95
CA ALA A 103 0.59 -2.58 15.32
C ALA A 103 1.42 -3.29 14.23
N GLY A 104 2.43 -2.59 13.67
CA GLY A 104 3.26 -3.11 12.58
C GLY A 104 4.55 -3.77 13.02
N LEU A 105 4.87 -3.74 14.32
CA LEU A 105 6.06 -4.36 14.91
C LEU A 105 5.87 -5.85 15.21
#